data_AF-A0AAD4EJF3-F1
#
_entry.id   AF-A0AAD4EJF3-F1
#
_cell.length_a   1.000
_cell.length_b   1.000
_cell.length_c   1.000
_cell.angle_alpha   90.00
_cell.angle_beta   90.00
_cell.angle_gamma   90.00
#
_symmetry.space_group_name_H-M   'P 1'
#
loop_
_entity.id
_entity.type
_entity.pdbx_description
1 polymer ?
#
loop_
_entity_poly.entity_id
_entity_poly.type
_entity_poly.pdbx_seq_one_letter_code
_entity_poly.pdbx_strand_id
1 'polypeptide(L)'
;MTTTDQVDAILEAFNLIGISVSEFLVVLLTNPNYITHENTINLRSCSPHITKLLAEHPEASAGDVLKWASDIIKHRCALEIQELSAKKPGYHFLALHASVEQLEEFDIEVLGGGM
;
A
#
# COMPACT_ATOMS: atom_id res chain seq x y z
N MET A 1 0.10 -23.38 -30.64
CA MET A 1 -0.36 -22.00 -30.48
C MET A 1 0.78 -21.22 -29.87
N THR A 2 1.16 -20.12 -30.50
CA THR A 2 2.05 -19.13 -29.90
C THR A 2 1.31 -18.43 -28.75
N THR A 3 2.03 -17.84 -27.79
CA THR A 3 1.41 -17.10 -26.69
C THR A 3 0.47 -16.00 -27.19
N THR A 4 0.78 -15.42 -28.35
CA THR A 4 -0.06 -14.41 -29.02
C THR A 4 -1.41 -14.98 -29.44
N ASP A 5 -1.44 -16.17 -30.07
CA ASP A 5 -2.70 -16.82 -30.50
C ASP A 5 -3.64 -17.08 -29.31
N GLN A 6 -3.09 -17.32 -28.12
CA GLN A 6 -3.87 -17.55 -26.90
C GLN A 6 -4.45 -16.25 -26.34
N VAL A 7 -3.68 -15.15 -26.39
CA VAL A 7 -4.15 -13.83 -25.96
C VAL A 7 -5.29 -13.36 -26.86
N ASP A 8 -5.16 -13.54 -28.18
CA ASP A 8 -6.20 -13.15 -29.14
C ASP A 8 -7.52 -13.90 -28.86
N ALA A 9 -7.46 -15.21 -28.64
CA ALA A 9 -8.64 -16.00 -28.29
C ALA A 9 -9.31 -15.54 -26.98
N ILE A 10 -8.52 -15.12 -25.99
CA ILE A 10 -9.05 -14.59 -24.72
C ILE A 10 -9.71 -13.22 -24.94
N LEU A 11 -9.11 -12.35 -25.75
CA LEU A 11 -9.68 -11.04 -26.09
C LEU A 11 -10.99 -11.19 -26.87
N GLU A 12 -11.07 -12.15 -27.79
CA GLU A 12 -12.32 -12.49 -28.48
C GLU A 12 -13.39 -12.97 -27.50
N ALA A 13 -13.04 -13.79 -26.51
CA ALA A 13 -13.98 -14.24 -25.48
C ALA A 13 -14.52 -13.06 -24.65
N PHE A 14 -13.66 -12.09 -24.29
CA PHE A 14 -14.09 -10.86 -23.62
C PHE A 14 -15.09 -10.06 -24.47
N ASN A 15 -14.79 -9.90 -25.76
CA ASN A 15 -15.67 -9.21 -26.71
C ASN A 15 -17.02 -9.92 -26.88
N LEU A 16 -17.04 -11.25 -26.92
CA LEU A 16 -18.26 -12.04 -27.05
C LEU A 16 -19.15 -11.92 -25.80
N ILE A 17 -18.53 -11.94 -24.61
CA ILE A 17 -19.24 -11.85 -23.33
C ILE A 17 -19.67 -10.41 -23.03
N GLY A 18 -19.02 -9.42 -23.66
CA GLY A 18 -19.32 -8.00 -23.47
C GLY A 18 -18.80 -7.45 -22.14
N ILE A 19 -17.70 -8.01 -21.61
CA ILE A 19 -17.03 -7.52 -20.40
C ILE A 19 -15.62 -7.08 -20.74
N SER A 20 -15.22 -5.91 -20.27
CA SER A 20 -13.86 -5.43 -20.45
C SER A 20 -12.88 -6.16 -19.53
N VAL A 21 -11.59 -6.15 -19.89
CA VAL A 21 -10.52 -6.76 -19.08
C VAL A 21 -10.44 -6.11 -17.69
N SER A 22 -10.61 -4.79 -17.59
CA SER A 22 -10.60 -4.08 -16.31
C SER A 22 -11.77 -4.48 -15.42
N GLU A 23 -12.99 -4.55 -15.95
CA GLU A 23 -14.17 -4.99 -15.20
C GLU A 23 -14.01 -6.43 -14.71
N PHE A 24 -13.50 -7.32 -15.56
CA PHE A 24 -13.20 -8.69 -15.18
C PHE A 24 -12.21 -8.76 -14.01
N LEU A 25 -11.09 -8.02 -14.10
CA LEU A 25 -10.08 -7.99 -13.03
C LEU A 25 -10.66 -7.44 -11.71
N VAL A 26 -11.50 -6.41 -11.78
CA VAL A 26 -12.19 -5.87 -10.59
C VAL A 26 -13.07 -6.95 -9.96
N VAL A 27 -13.97 -7.58 -10.73
CA VAL A 27 -14.85 -8.63 -10.22
C VAL A 27 -14.05 -9.79 -9.63
N LEU A 28 -12.98 -10.22 -10.31
CA LEU A 28 -12.13 -11.33 -9.86
C LEU A 28 -11.43 -11.01 -8.52
N LEU A 29 -10.99 -9.77 -8.33
CA LEU A 29 -10.25 -9.35 -7.13
C LEU A 29 -11.14 -8.95 -5.95
N THR A 30 -12.36 -8.47 -6.20
CA THR A 30 -13.26 -7.96 -5.14
C THR A 30 -14.34 -8.94 -4.72
N ASN A 31 -14.73 -9.88 -5.59
CA ASN A 31 -15.81 -10.81 -5.28
C ASN A 31 -15.32 -11.93 -4.32
N PRO A 32 -15.93 -12.09 -3.13
CA PRO A 32 -15.54 -13.11 -2.16
C PRO A 32 -15.50 -14.53 -2.71
N ASN A 33 -16.34 -14.83 -3.70
CA ASN A 33 -16.43 -16.16 -4.31
C ASN A 33 -15.18 -16.55 -5.08
N TYR A 34 -14.34 -15.60 -5.48
CA TYR A 34 -13.12 -15.83 -6.26
C TYR A 34 -11.83 -15.57 -5.48
N ILE A 35 -11.89 -15.20 -4.20
CA ILE A 35 -10.71 -14.84 -3.38
C ILE A 35 -9.68 -15.98 -3.29
N THR A 36 -10.15 -17.23 -3.28
CA THR A 36 -9.33 -18.44 -3.20
C THR A 36 -9.09 -19.10 -4.56
N HIS A 37 -9.65 -18.56 -5.63
CA HIS A 37 -9.45 -19.09 -6.97
C HIS A 37 -7.98 -18.94 -7.38
N GLU A 38 -7.41 -19.95 -8.04
CA GLU A 38 -5.99 -20.01 -8.40
C GLU A 38 -5.54 -18.78 -9.20
N ASN A 39 -6.33 -18.37 -10.20
CA ASN A 39 -6.05 -17.16 -10.99
C ASN A 39 -6.03 -15.87 -10.14
N THR A 40 -6.87 -15.77 -9.11
CA THR A 40 -6.88 -14.61 -8.20
C THR A 40 -5.63 -14.61 -7.32
N ILE A 41 -5.20 -15.78 -6.85
CA ILE A 41 -3.96 -15.94 -6.08
C ILE A 41 -2.75 -15.57 -6.96
N ASN A 42 -2.69 -16.10 -8.18
CA ASN A 42 -1.64 -15.79 -9.14
C ASN A 42 -1.59 -14.28 -9.45
N LEU A 43 -2.74 -13.68 -9.77
CA LEU A 43 -2.85 -12.25 -10.06
C LEU A 43 -2.37 -11.39 -8.89
N ARG A 44 -2.74 -11.73 -7.65
CA ARG A 44 -2.22 -11.03 -6.46
C ARG A 44 -0.70 -11.17 -6.31
N SER A 45 -0.17 -12.37 -6.54
CA SER A 45 1.28 -12.62 -6.47
C SER A 45 2.07 -11.86 -7.54
N CYS A 46 1.48 -11.67 -8.73
CA CYS A 46 2.07 -10.91 -9.84
C CYS A 46 1.78 -9.41 -9.78
N SER A 47 0.99 -8.93 -8.81
CA SER A 47 0.56 -7.53 -8.75
C SER A 47 1.70 -6.50 -8.74
N PRO A 48 2.86 -6.71 -8.10
CA PRO A 48 3.95 -5.72 -8.18
C PRO A 48 4.51 -5.59 -9.60
N HIS A 49 4.62 -6.72 -10.31
CA HIS A 49 5.11 -6.73 -11.69
C HIS A 49 4.13 -6.08 -12.65
N ILE A 50 2.84 -6.39 -12.53
CA ILE A 50 1.77 -5.80 -13.35
C ILE A 50 1.69 -4.29 -13.11
N THR A 51 1.74 -3.85 -11.84
CA THR A 51 1.70 -2.43 -11.48
C THR A 51 2.91 -1.68 -12.06
N LYS A 52 4.10 -2.30 -12.02
CA LYS A 52 5.31 -1.74 -12.64
C LYS A 52 5.14 -1.57 -14.15
N LEU A 53 4.67 -2.61 -14.86
CA LEU A 53 4.43 -2.54 -16.30
C LEU A 53 3.41 -1.46 -16.66
N LEU A 54 2.36 -1.31 -15.87
CA LEU A 54 1.36 -0.25 -16.05
C LEU A 54 1.96 1.15 -15.82
N ALA A 55 2.82 1.31 -14.81
CA ALA A 55 3.48 2.59 -14.51
C ALA A 55 4.51 2.98 -15.59
N GLU A 56 5.19 2.01 -16.18
CA GLU A 56 6.20 2.20 -17.22
C GLU A 56 5.60 2.31 -18.64
N HIS A 57 4.30 2.09 -18.80
CA HIS A 57 3.66 2.11 -20.10
C HIS A 57 3.66 3.54 -20.70
N PRO A 58 4.08 3.74 -21.96
CA PRO A 58 4.26 5.08 -22.55
C PRO A 58 2.97 5.92 -22.60
N GLU A 59 1.83 5.25 -22.76
CA GLU A 59 0.51 5.89 -22.82
C GLU A 59 -0.22 5.88 -21.48
N ALA A 60 0.31 5.19 -20.47
CA ALA A 60 -0.21 5.37 -19.13
C ALA A 60 0.14 6.78 -18.68
N SER A 61 -0.79 7.44 -18.00
CA SER A 61 -0.44 8.60 -17.19
C SER A 61 0.44 8.11 -16.04
N ALA A 62 1.73 7.93 -16.31
CA ALA A 62 2.72 7.50 -15.33
C ALA A 62 2.69 8.40 -14.09
N GLY A 63 2.33 9.68 -14.28
CA GLY A 63 2.06 10.63 -13.21
C GLY A 63 0.92 10.21 -12.28
N ASP A 64 -0.17 9.64 -12.79
CA ASP A 64 -1.32 9.23 -11.98
C ASP A 64 -1.03 7.97 -11.15
N VAL A 65 -0.30 7.00 -11.71
CA VAL A 65 0.09 5.78 -10.97
C VAL A 65 1.09 6.11 -9.85
N LEU A 66 2.09 6.95 -10.13
CA LEU A 66 3.07 7.38 -9.12
C LEU A 66 2.43 8.26 -8.04
N LYS A 67 1.50 9.13 -8.42
CA LYS A 67 0.73 9.96 -7.47
C LYS A 67 -0.13 9.09 -6.57
N TRP A 68 -0.89 8.14 -7.13
CA TRP A 68 -1.67 7.18 -6.37
C TRP A 68 -0.81 6.39 -5.38
N ALA A 69 0.34 5.88 -5.82
CA ALA A 69 1.27 5.16 -4.95
C ALA A 69 1.80 6.05 -3.81
N SER A 70 2.16 7.31 -4.12
CA SER A 70 2.60 8.29 -3.12
C SER A 70 1.52 8.56 -2.07
N ASP A 71 0.26 8.71 -2.49
CA ASP A 71 -0.86 9.00 -1.60
C ASP A 71 -1.15 7.81 -0.65
N ILE A 72 -1.03 6.57 -1.13
CA ILE A 72 -1.12 5.37 -0.28
C ILE A 72 -0.03 5.35 0.79
N ILE A 73 1.23 5.60 0.41
CA ILE A 73 2.35 5.58 1.34
C ILE A 73 2.18 6.66 2.40
N LYS A 74 1.87 7.89 1.98
CA LYS A 74 1.61 9.00 2.90
C LYS A 74 0.49 8.67 3.89
N HIS A 75 -0.61 8.08 3.41
CA HIS A 75 -1.71 7.68 4.27
C HIS A 75 -1.29 6.61 5.29
N ARG A 76 -0.55 5.58 4.86
CA ARG A 76 -0.03 4.54 5.76
C ARG A 76 0.93 5.11 6.80
N CYS A 77 1.87 5.96 6.41
CA CYS A 77 2.78 6.62 7.34
C CYS A 77 2.03 7.50 8.34
N ALA A 78 1.01 8.24 7.90
CA ALA A 78 0.19 9.07 8.78
C ALA A 78 -0.52 8.22 9.86
N LEU A 79 -1.10 7.08 9.47
CA LEU A 79 -1.70 6.14 10.41
C LEU A 79 -0.68 5.57 11.40
N GLU A 80 0.50 5.18 10.92
CA GLU A 80 1.57 4.64 11.77
C GLU A 80 2.09 5.68 12.77
N ILE A 81 2.29 6.93 12.35
CA ILE A 81 2.64 8.05 13.24
C ILE A 81 1.56 8.26 14.31
N GLN A 82 0.28 8.18 13.92
CA GLN A 82 -0.83 8.31 14.85
C GLN A 82 -0.84 7.17 15.87
N GLU A 83 -0.62 5.93 15.45
CA GLU A 83 -0.54 4.77 16.34
C GLU A 83 0.67 4.85 17.29
N LEU A 84 1.83 5.28 16.79
CA LEU A 84 3.04 5.49 17.61
C LEU A 84 2.83 6.61 18.64
N SER A 85 2.12 7.67 18.27
CA SER A 85 1.80 8.78 19.16
C SER A 85 0.71 8.43 20.19
N ALA A 86 -0.19 7.49 19.85
CA ALA A 86 -1.25 7.03 20.73
C ALA A 86 -0.80 5.95 21.73
N LYS A 87 0.27 5.20 21.42
CA LYS A 87 0.95 4.35 22.41
C LYS A 87 1.49 5.26 23.51
N LYS A 88 1.17 4.96 24.77
CA LYS A 88 1.58 5.75 25.95
C LYS A 88 3.02 6.24 25.75
N PRO A 89 3.29 7.54 25.88
CA PRO A 89 4.64 8.05 25.81
C PRO A 89 5.41 7.47 27.01
N GLY A 90 6.12 6.36 26.81
CA GLY A 90 7.16 5.97 27.73
C GLY A 90 8.22 7.06 27.65
N TYR A 91 8.41 7.84 28.71
CA TYR A 91 9.48 8.84 28.98
C TYR A 91 10.12 9.59 27.79
N HIS A 92 9.40 9.78 26.68
CA HIS A 92 9.92 10.44 25.50
C HIS A 92 9.24 11.81 25.39
N PHE A 93 9.88 12.77 26.05
CA PHE A 93 9.74 14.21 25.83
C PHE A 93 8.32 14.78 25.95
N LEU A 94 7.82 14.85 27.19
CA LEU A 94 6.82 15.84 27.61
C LEU A 94 7.45 17.25 27.80
N ALA A 95 8.43 17.62 26.97
CA ALA A 95 9.08 18.92 27.05
C ALA A 95 8.15 20.09 26.62
N LEU A 96 7.05 19.79 25.94
CA LEU A 96 6.06 20.80 25.52
C LEU A 96 5.22 21.36 26.68
N HIS A 97 5.20 20.68 27.84
CA HIS A 97 4.47 21.11 29.03
C HIS A 97 5.35 21.17 30.29
N ALA A 98 6.65 20.97 30.16
CA ALA A 98 7.57 21.11 31.27
C ALA A 98 7.71 22.59 31.65
N SER A 99 7.52 22.91 32.93
CA SER A 99 7.90 24.24 33.42
C SER A 99 9.42 24.39 33.39
N VAL A 100 9.92 25.63 33.44
CA VAL A 100 11.36 25.90 33.43
C VAL A 100 12.05 25.21 34.61
N GLU A 101 11.39 25.15 35.78
CA GLU A 101 11.94 24.48 36.96
C GLU A 101 12.07 22.96 36.75
N GLN A 102 11.13 22.34 36.02
CA GLN A 102 11.16 20.90 35.72
C GLN A 102 12.23 20.52 34.68
N LEU A 103 12.64 21.47 33.84
CA LEU A 103 13.77 21.32 32.93
C LEU A 103 15.12 21.49 33.64
N GLU A 104 15.18 22.38 34.64
CA GLU A 104 16.38 22.59 35.45
C GLU A 104 16.68 21.43 36.42
N GLU A 105 15.64 20.77 36.93
CA GLU A 105 15.77 19.54 37.77
C GLU A 105 15.88 18.25 36.94
N PHE A 106 15.86 18.33 35.61
CA PHE A 106 15.92 17.14 34.74
C PHE A 106 17.34 16.57 34.69
N ASP A 107 17.58 15.52 35.47
CA ASP A 107 18.86 14.83 35.49
C ASP A 107 18.89 13.66 34.48
N ILE A 108 19.69 13.83 33.43
CA ILE A 108 19.91 12.82 32.38
C ILE A 108 20.59 11.56 32.94
N GLU A 109 21.34 11.65 34.05
CA GLU A 109 22.02 10.51 34.66
C GLU A 109 21.02 9.49 35.23
N VAL A 110 19.82 9.93 35.61
CA VAL A 110 18.74 9.05 36.11
C VAL A 110 18.14 8.18 35.00
N LEU A 111 18.13 8.66 33.76
CA LEU A 111 17.64 7.91 32.59
C LEU A 111 18.69 6.96 32.00
N GLY A 112 19.97 7.18 32.28
CA GLY A 112 21.10 6.38 31.80
C GLY A 112 21.34 5.06 32.56
N GLY A 113 20.53 4.77 33.59
CA GLY A 113 20.68 3.57 34.41
C GLY A 113 21.60 3.80 35.61
N GLY A 114 21.02 4.36 36.68
CA GLY A 114 21.54 4.21 38.03
C GLY A 114 20.99 2.93 38.67
N MET A 115 21.72 1.83 38.43
CA MET A 115 21.58 0.43 38.89
C MET A 115 21.16 -0.59 37.83
#